data_AF-A0A221KC61-F1
#
_entry.id   AF-A0A221KC61-F1
#
_cell.length_a   1.000
_cell.length_b   1.000
_cell.length_c   1.000
_cell.angle_alpha   90.00
_cell.angle_beta   90.00
_cell.angle_gamma   90.00
#
_symmetry.space_group_name_H-M   'P 1'
#
loop_
_entity.id
_entity.type
_entity.pdbx_description
1 polymer ?
#
loop_
_entity_poly.entity_id
_entity_poly.type
_entity_poly.pdbx_seq_one_letter_code
_entity_poly.pdbx_strand_id
1 'polypeptide(L)'
;MASSPQAAQLLAQYLGQPSIGGLPKLTELFNAQGLGAILQSWLGQGGALPISAEQLQAVLGSDVIQAIASKVGIDPAQAVQTVMTLLPQAVQLLASGKEGESGVGGLLAQGLSLFGKS
;
A
#
# COMPACT_ATOMS: atom_id res chain seq x y z
N MET A 1 -17.56 -9.19 -4.97
CA MET A 1 -17.07 -8.22 -3.97
C MET A 1 -15.66 -8.64 -3.61
N ALA A 2 -14.64 -7.84 -3.93
CA ALA A 2 -13.25 -8.22 -3.64
C ALA A 2 -13.07 -8.38 -2.12
N SER A 3 -12.41 -9.45 -1.68
CA SER A 3 -12.12 -9.63 -0.25
C SER A 3 -11.15 -8.52 0.20
N SER A 4 -11.35 -7.97 1.40
CA SER A 4 -10.50 -6.92 1.99
C SER A 4 -8.98 -7.11 1.79
N PRO A 5 -8.40 -8.33 1.94
CA PRO A 5 -6.97 -8.55 1.67
C PRO A 5 -6.57 -8.36 0.20
N GLN A 6 -7.43 -8.75 -0.76
CA GLN A 6 -7.14 -8.55 -2.19
C GLN A 6 -7.15 -7.06 -2.54
N ALA A 7 -8.09 -6.28 -1.98
CA ALA A 7 -8.12 -4.85 -2.21
C ALA A 7 -6.87 -4.14 -1.65
N ALA A 8 -6.39 -4.55 -0.47
CA ALA A 8 -5.14 -4.06 0.10
C ALA A 8 -3.92 -4.41 -0.76
N GLN A 9 -3.87 -5.62 -1.33
CA GLN A 9 -2.83 -6.03 -2.28
C GLN A 9 -2.86 -5.18 -3.55
N LEU A 10 -4.05 -4.91 -4.09
CA LEU A 10 -4.22 -4.07 -5.28
C LEU A 10 -3.81 -2.61 -5.03
N LEU A 11 -4.00 -2.12 -3.81
CA LEU A 11 -3.53 -0.81 -3.38
C LEU A 11 -2.01 -0.79 -3.20
N ALA A 12 -1.45 -1.83 -2.56
CA ALA A 12 -0.01 -1.98 -2.37
C ALA A 12 0.73 -1.98 -3.71
N GLN A 13 0.32 -2.81 -4.67
CA GLN A 13 0.96 -2.83 -6.00
C GLN A 13 0.90 -1.47 -6.71
N TYR A 14 -0.15 -0.67 -6.49
CA TYR A 14 -0.31 0.64 -7.13
C TYR A 14 0.61 1.66 -6.48
N LEU A 15 0.63 1.71 -5.15
CA LEU A 15 1.52 2.58 -4.40
C LEU A 15 3.00 2.20 -4.56
N GLY A 16 3.27 0.91 -4.76
CA GLY A 16 4.60 0.32 -5.01
C GLY A 16 5.16 0.60 -6.40
N GLN A 17 4.36 1.15 -7.32
CA GLN A 17 4.85 1.47 -8.66
C GLN A 17 5.99 2.50 -8.58
N PRO A 18 7.04 2.37 -9.40
CA PRO A 18 8.17 3.31 -9.41
C PRO A 18 7.75 4.75 -9.74
N SER A 19 6.63 4.93 -10.46
CA SER A 19 6.04 6.25 -10.74
C SER A 19 5.42 6.93 -9.51
N ILE A 20 4.96 6.15 -8.52
CA ILE A 20 4.40 6.66 -7.26
C ILE A 20 5.47 6.76 -6.18
N GLY A 21 6.51 5.93 -6.26
CA GLY A 21 7.72 6.01 -5.42
C GLY A 21 7.72 5.08 -4.20
N GLY A 22 6.74 4.18 -4.09
CA GLY A 22 6.74 3.09 -3.12
C GLY A 22 6.79 3.53 -1.66
N LEU A 23 7.22 2.61 -0.80
CA LEU A 23 7.37 2.86 0.64
C LEU A 23 8.31 4.02 0.98
N PRO A 24 9.46 4.24 0.30
CA PRO A 24 10.32 5.38 0.57
C PRO A 24 9.60 6.71 0.37
N LYS A 25 8.81 6.85 -0.72
CA LYS A 25 8.07 8.09 -0.98
C LYS A 25 6.94 8.30 0.02
N LEU A 26 6.21 7.24 0.36
CA LEU A 26 5.20 7.31 1.42
C LEU A 26 5.83 7.74 2.74
N THR A 27 7.00 7.20 3.08
CA THR A 27 7.73 7.59 4.29
C THR A 27 8.08 9.08 4.30
N GLU A 28 8.58 9.62 3.19
CA GLU A 28 8.78 11.07 3.04
C GLU A 28 7.48 11.86 3.27
N LEU A 29 6.39 11.47 2.59
CA LEU A 29 5.12 12.21 2.63
C LEU A 29 4.50 12.23 4.03
N PHE A 30 4.49 11.09 4.73
CA PHE A 30 4.01 11.00 6.10
C PHE A 30 4.86 11.84 7.05
N ASN A 31 6.19 11.82 6.92
CA ASN A 31 7.06 12.64 7.76
C ASN A 31 6.89 14.14 7.47
N ALA A 32 6.74 14.53 6.20
CA ALA A 32 6.50 15.91 5.81
C ALA A 32 5.20 16.49 6.40
N GLN A 33 4.19 15.65 6.63
CA GLN A 33 2.94 16.03 7.29
C GLN A 33 2.98 15.91 8.83
N GLY A 34 4.11 15.51 9.43
CA GLY A 34 4.20 15.22 10.86
C GLY A 34 3.45 13.96 11.30
N LEU A 35 3.04 13.12 10.35
CA LEU A 35 2.29 11.88 10.55
C LEU A 35 3.18 10.63 10.61
N GLY A 36 4.50 10.80 10.77
CA GLY A 36 5.46 9.70 10.84
C GLY A 36 5.09 8.65 11.91
N ALA A 37 4.54 9.06 13.05
CA ALA A 37 4.10 8.15 14.10
C ALA A 37 2.95 7.21 13.65
N ILE A 38 2.04 7.69 12.81
CA ILE A 38 0.96 6.87 12.23
C ILE A 38 1.57 5.80 11.32
N LEU A 39 2.48 6.20 10.43
CA LEU A 39 3.18 5.26 9.55
C LEU A 39 3.98 4.21 10.34
N GLN A 40 4.71 4.65 11.37
CA GLN A 40 5.48 3.76 12.23
C GLN A 40 4.59 2.77 12.99
N SER A 41 3.41 3.19 13.43
CA SER A 41 2.42 2.30 14.04
C SER A 41 2.01 1.17 13.10
N TRP A 42 1.87 1.44 11.80
CA TRP A 42 1.54 0.41 10.80
C TRP A 42 2.70 -0.54 10.51
N LEU A 43 3.93 -0.07 10.57
CA LEU A 43 5.15 -0.87 10.35
C LEU A 43 5.54 -1.69 11.58
N GLY A 44 5.12 -1.28 12.77
CA GLY A 44 5.39 -1.95 14.04
C GLY A 44 4.31 -2.93 14.47
N GLN A 45 4.45 -3.45 15.69
CA GLN A 45 3.47 -4.34 16.34
C GLN A 45 2.39 -3.56 17.12
N GLY A 46 2.42 -2.22 17.08
CA GLY A 46 1.69 -1.31 17.98
C GLY A 46 0.29 -0.90 17.53
N GLY A 47 -0.48 -1.83 16.92
CA GLY A 47 -1.82 -1.54 16.38
C GLY A 47 -1.80 -0.60 15.18
N ALA A 48 -2.92 -0.47 14.46
CA ALA A 48 -3.03 0.47 13.35
C ALA A 48 -3.69 1.78 13.81
N LEU A 49 -2.90 2.84 14.00
CA LEU A 49 -3.44 4.15 14.28
C LEU A 49 -4.34 4.60 13.12
N PRO A 50 -5.55 5.15 13.42
CA PRO A 50 -6.43 5.67 12.40
C PRO A 50 -5.83 6.93 11.76
N ILE A 51 -6.10 7.11 10.47
CA ILE A 51 -5.80 8.33 9.72
C ILE A 51 -7.12 9.00 9.33
N SER A 52 -7.19 10.34 9.38
CA SER A 52 -8.38 11.07 8.93
C SER A 52 -8.40 11.25 7.40
N ALA A 53 -9.57 11.56 6.83
CA ALA A 53 -9.70 11.85 5.39
C ALA A 53 -8.81 13.03 4.96
N GLU A 54 -8.77 14.09 5.77
CA GLU A 54 -7.95 15.27 5.53
C GLU A 54 -6.44 14.93 5.56
N GLN A 55 -6.01 14.14 6.54
CA GLN A 55 -4.63 13.67 6.64
C GLN A 55 -4.25 12.78 5.47
N LEU A 56 -5.15 11.88 5.06
CA LEU A 56 -4.93 11.01 3.89
C LEU A 56 -4.75 11.85 2.62
N GLN A 57 -5.61 12.84 2.41
CA GLN A 57 -5.52 13.75 1.28
C GLN A 57 -4.25 14.59 1.31
N ALA A 58 -3.80 15.02 2.49
CA ALA A 58 -2.56 15.77 2.65
C ALA A 58 -1.30 14.93 2.32
N VAL A 59 -1.33 13.62 2.59
CA VAL A 59 -0.22 12.72 2.27
C VAL A 59 -0.24 12.28 0.81
N LEU A 60 -1.35 11.70 0.34
CA LEU A 60 -1.41 11.09 -0.99
C LEU A 60 -1.78 12.08 -2.10
N GLY A 61 -2.44 13.19 -1.75
CA GLY A 61 -3.02 14.11 -2.72
C GLY A 61 -4.33 13.60 -3.32
N SER A 62 -5.14 14.54 -3.81
CA SER A 62 -6.42 14.22 -4.44
C SER A 62 -6.27 13.45 -5.76
N ASP A 63 -5.18 13.67 -6.51
CA ASP A 63 -4.91 13.02 -7.79
C ASP A 63 -4.77 11.50 -7.63
N VAL A 64 -3.95 11.05 -6.67
CA VAL A 64 -3.76 9.62 -6.36
C VAL A 64 -5.07 8.98 -5.94
N ILE A 65 -5.86 9.66 -5.10
CA ILE A 65 -7.17 9.17 -4.65
C ILE A 65 -8.14 9.04 -5.83
N GLN A 66 -8.16 10.01 -6.75
CA GLN A 66 -9.00 9.96 -7.96
C GLN A 66 -8.55 8.85 -8.93
N ALA A 67 -7.25 8.63 -9.05
CA ALA A 67 -6.71 7.54 -9.85
C ALA A 67 -7.13 6.18 -9.28
N ILE A 68 -7.06 5.99 -7.96
CA ILE A 68 -7.53 4.77 -7.28
C ILE A 68 -9.05 4.61 -7.49
N ALA A 69 -9.83 5.67 -7.29
CA ALA A 69 -11.28 5.67 -7.51
C ALA A 69 -11.63 5.19 -8.92
N SER A 70 -10.94 5.73 -9.93
CA SER A 70 -11.10 5.38 -11.34
C SER A 70 -10.70 3.94 -11.66
N LYS A 71 -9.64 3.43 -11.04
CA LYS A 71 -9.18 2.04 -11.20
C LYS A 71 -10.19 1.03 -10.66
N VAL A 72 -10.83 1.37 -9.54
CA VAL A 72 -11.76 0.48 -8.83
C VAL A 72 -13.20 0.68 -9.30
N GLY A 73 -13.50 1.78 -10.01
CA GLY A 73 -14.84 2.09 -10.51
C GLY A 73 -15.78 2.61 -9.41
N ILE A 74 -15.25 3.36 -8.45
CA ILE A 74 -16.01 3.94 -7.32
C ILE A 74 -15.91 5.47 -7.30
N ASP A 75 -16.83 6.12 -6.61
CA ASP A 75 -16.81 7.56 -6.39
C ASP A 75 -15.61 7.98 -5.52
N PRO A 76 -14.99 9.15 -5.76
CA PRO A 76 -13.88 9.67 -4.95
C PRO A 76 -14.14 9.71 -3.44
N ALA A 77 -15.36 10.02 -2.98
CA ALA A 77 -15.68 10.00 -1.54
C ALA A 77 -15.65 8.58 -0.96
N GLN A 78 -16.09 7.59 -1.74
CA GLN A 78 -15.98 6.17 -1.37
C GLN A 78 -14.53 5.68 -1.42
N ALA A 79 -13.74 6.20 -2.37
CA ALA A 79 -12.33 5.88 -2.50
C ALA A 79 -11.53 6.34 -1.28
N VAL A 80 -11.78 7.55 -0.76
CA VAL A 80 -11.15 8.04 0.48
C VAL A 80 -11.35 7.05 1.63
N GLN A 81 -12.60 6.65 1.90
CA GLN A 81 -12.92 5.72 2.99
C GLN A 81 -12.28 4.34 2.80
N THR A 82 -12.29 3.86 1.56
CA THR A 82 -11.69 2.58 1.18
C THR A 82 -10.18 2.62 1.39
N VAL A 83 -9.50 3.67 0.93
CA VAL A 83 -8.06 3.84 1.09
C VAL A 83 -7.70 3.98 2.56
N MET A 84 -8.41 4.78 3.36
CA MET A 84 -8.16 4.89 4.81
C MET A 84 -8.15 3.52 5.51
N THR A 85 -9.08 2.65 5.13
CA THR A 85 -9.23 1.31 5.71
C THR A 85 -8.13 0.34 5.28
N LEU A 86 -7.68 0.45 4.02
CA LEU A 86 -6.75 -0.51 3.41
C LEU A 86 -5.29 -0.06 3.43
N LEU A 87 -5.03 1.23 3.57
CA LEU A 87 -3.69 1.81 3.53
C LEU A 87 -2.72 1.19 4.56
N PRO A 88 -3.11 0.92 5.82
CA PRO A 88 -2.21 0.28 6.79
C PRO A 88 -1.73 -1.09 6.29
N GLN A 89 -2.64 -1.90 5.75
CA GLN A 89 -2.33 -3.23 5.21
C GLN A 89 -1.48 -3.11 3.94
N ALA A 90 -1.76 -2.15 3.07
CA ALA A 90 -0.99 -1.90 1.87
C ALA A 90 0.46 -1.52 2.20
N VAL A 91 0.67 -0.62 3.18
CA VAL A 91 2.00 -0.25 3.67
C VAL A 91 2.75 -1.45 4.24
N GLN A 92 2.09 -2.31 5.01
CA GLN A 92 2.71 -3.53 5.54
C GLN A 92 3.16 -4.49 4.43
N LEU A 93 2.36 -4.63 3.36
CA LEU A 93 2.72 -5.44 2.21
C LEU A 93 3.94 -4.88 1.45
N LEU A 94 3.98 -3.55 1.27
CA LEU A 94 5.15 -2.85 0.69
C LEU A 94 6.40 -3.09 1.56
N ALA A 95 6.29 -2.90 2.88
CA ALA A 95 7.41 -3.06 3.80
C ALA A 95 7.94 -4.48 3.88
N SER A 96 7.07 -5.48 3.70
CA SER A 96 7.46 -6.88 3.70
C SER A 96 8.11 -7.32 2.38
N GLY A 97 8.19 -6.47 1.36
CA GLY A 97 8.66 -6.84 0.01
C GLY A 97 7.73 -7.83 -0.71
N LYS A 98 6.53 -8.07 -0.15
CA LYS A 98 5.55 -9.05 -0.65
C LYS A 98 4.78 -8.56 -1.88
N GLU A 99 5.17 -7.40 -2.41
CA GLU A 99 4.60 -6.75 -3.59
C GLU A 99 4.62 -7.66 -4.83
N GLY A 100 5.49 -8.69 -4.85
CA GLY A 100 5.61 -9.67 -5.93
C GLY A 100 5.61 -11.15 -5.51
N GLU A 101 5.53 -11.48 -4.22
CA GLU A 101 5.72 -12.87 -3.75
C GLU A 101 4.49 -13.78 -3.91
N SER A 102 3.35 -13.26 -4.35
CA SER A 102 2.15 -14.05 -4.66
C SER A 102 1.76 -14.06 -6.15
N GLY A 103 2.60 -13.46 -7.01
CA GLY A 103 2.50 -13.61 -8.46
C GLY A 103 3.50 -14.65 -8.95
N VAL A 104 3.20 -15.30 -10.08
CA VAL A 104 4.03 -16.29 -10.81
C VAL A 104 5.56 -16.07 -10.80
N GLY A 105 6.05 -14.83 -10.62
CA GLY A 105 7.48 -14.52 -10.41
C GLY A 105 8.11 -15.13 -9.14
N GLY A 106 7.38 -15.21 -8.03
CA GLY A 106 7.90 -15.78 -6.77
C GLY A 106 8.16 -17.29 -6.87
N LEU A 107 7.28 -18.02 -7.56
CA LEU A 107 7.41 -19.47 -7.79
C LEU A 107 8.55 -19.79 -8.78
N LEU A 108 8.80 -18.91 -9.75
CA LEU A 108 9.91 -19.05 -10.70
C LEU A 108 11.27 -18.83 -10.02
N ALA A 109 11.37 -17.82 -9.13
CA ALA A 109 12.59 -17.58 -8.34
C ALA A 109 12.86 -18.73 -7.34
N GLN A 110 11.79 -19.26 -6.72
CA GLN A 110 11.90 -20.42 -5.83
C GLN A 110 12.28 -21.68 -6.60
N GLY A 111 11.68 -21.92 -7.78
CA GLY A 111 12.01 -23.05 -8.65
C GLY A 111 13.46 -23.04 -9.16
N LEU A 112 14.01 -21.86 -9.48
CA LEU A 112 15.42 -21.72 -9.89
C LEU A 112 16.39 -21.99 -8.73
N SER A 113 15.99 -21.68 -7.50
CA SER A 113 16.81 -21.91 -6.30
C SER A 113 16.92 -23.40 -5.94
N LEU A 114 15.95 -24.23 -6.34
CA LEU A 114 15.98 -25.69 -6.12
C LEU A 114 16.93 -26.41 -7.08
N PHE A 115 17.21 -25.83 -8.25
CA PHE A 115 18.05 -26.44 -9.28
C PHE A 115 19.55 -26.10 -9.13
N GLY A 116 19.89 -25.01 -8.43
CA GLY A 116 21.28 -24.58 -8.21
C GLY A 116 21.97 -25.23 -7.00
N LYS A 117 21.29 -26.10 -6.26
CA LYS A 117 21.79 -26.78 -5.06
C LYS A 117 21.89 -28.28 -5.33
N SER A 118 22.88 -28.70 -6.11
CA SER A 118 23.36 -30.09 -6.18
C SER A 118 24.88 -30.07 -6.19
#